data_AF-A0A947CLD7-F1
#
_entry.id   AF-A0A947CLD7-F1
#
_cell.length_a   1.000
_cell.length_b   1.000
_cell.length_c   1.000
_cell.angle_alpha   90.00
_cell.angle_beta   90.00
_cell.angle_gamma   90.00
#
_symmetry.space_group_name_H-M   'P 1'
#
loop_
_entity.id
_entity.type
_entity.pdbx_description
1 polymer ?
#
loop_
_entity_poly.entity_id
_entity_poly.type
_entity_poly.pdbx_seq_one_letter_code
_entity_poly.pdbx_strand_id
1 'polypeptide(L)'
;MRLRPAFAGEDVAYATVHRGYGTDVGAARFYVVSDATRWNRLRLLALATQVLWILVRERPDVVVTTGAAPGYFAVRLARLFGARTAWIDSFANIDQVSLAGRRAGPRSDLWLTQWAHLAKAAGPHFEGGVV
;
A
#
# COMPACT_ATOMS: atom_id res chain seq x y z
N MET A 1 -9.45 11.73 1.66
CA MET A 1 -8.19 11.05 1.25
C MET A 1 -7.74 11.58 -0.12
N ARG A 2 -6.46 11.94 -0.31
CA ARG A 2 -5.97 12.66 -1.52
C ARG A 2 -5.92 11.82 -2.81
N LEU A 3 -5.69 10.51 -2.71
CA LEU A 3 -5.65 9.61 -3.87
C LEU A 3 -7.05 9.18 -4.34
N ARG A 4 -8.11 9.44 -3.55
CA ARG A 4 -9.48 8.98 -3.85
C ARG A 4 -9.99 9.42 -5.24
N PRO A 5 -9.73 10.66 -5.72
CA PRO A 5 -10.16 11.06 -7.06
C PRO A 5 -9.59 10.21 -8.20
N ALA A 6 -8.40 9.62 -8.02
CA ALA A 6 -7.76 8.78 -9.03
C ALA A 6 -8.48 7.43 -9.24
N PHE A 7 -9.42 7.08 -8.35
CA PHE A 7 -10.20 5.84 -8.41
C PHE A 7 -11.71 6.13 -8.48
N ALA A 8 -12.09 7.32 -8.93
CA ALA A 8 -13.50 7.67 -9.09
C ALA A 8 -14.14 6.81 -10.19
N GLY A 9 -15.26 6.15 -9.88
CA GLY A 9 -15.94 5.23 -10.80
C GLY A 9 -15.51 3.77 -10.67
N GLU A 10 -14.44 3.49 -9.94
CA GLU A 10 -13.94 2.13 -9.70
C GLU A 10 -14.58 1.50 -8.46
N ASP A 11 -14.58 0.16 -8.41
CA ASP A 11 -14.99 -0.59 -7.21
C ASP A 11 -13.82 -0.68 -6.21
N VAL A 12 -13.85 0.16 -5.18
CA VAL A 12 -12.71 0.35 -4.26
C VAL A 12 -12.97 -0.22 -2.88
N ALA A 13 -12.01 -1.01 -2.39
CA ALA A 13 -11.89 -1.40 -1.00
C ALA A 13 -10.63 -0.80 -0.36
N TYR A 14 -10.78 -0.27 0.86
CA TYR A 14 -9.69 0.34 1.63
C TYR A 14 -9.28 -0.57 2.78
N ALA A 15 -7.97 -0.72 3.00
CA ALA A 15 -7.42 -1.43 4.15
C ALA A 15 -6.41 -0.55 4.90
N THR A 16 -6.53 -0.45 6.22
CA THR A 16 -5.66 0.39 7.05
C THR A 16 -5.48 -0.21 8.45
N VAL A 17 -4.48 0.27 9.20
CA VAL A 17 -4.32 -0.05 10.62
C VAL A 17 -5.12 0.89 11.53
N HIS A 18 -5.56 2.04 11.01
CA HIS A 18 -6.26 3.06 11.78
C HIS A 18 -7.77 3.03 11.52
N ARG A 19 -8.54 2.60 12.53
CA ARG A 19 -10.00 2.53 12.46
C ARG A 19 -10.69 3.88 12.18
N GLY A 20 -10.06 5.00 12.58
CA GLY A 20 -10.62 6.35 12.42
C GLY A 20 -10.88 6.76 10.96
N TYR A 21 -10.14 6.20 10.00
CA TYR A 21 -10.29 6.54 8.58
C TYR A 21 -11.54 5.96 7.92
N GLY A 22 -12.36 5.18 8.64
CA GLY A 22 -13.61 4.64 8.09
C GLY A 22 -14.59 5.73 7.64
N THR A 23 -14.55 6.91 8.26
CA THR A 23 -15.38 8.05 7.87
C THR A 23 -14.88 8.74 6.59
N ASP A 24 -13.59 8.62 6.27
CA ASP A 24 -12.95 9.28 5.12
C ASP A 24 -13.19 8.55 3.78
N VAL A 25 -13.60 7.29 3.84
CA VAL A 25 -13.77 6.42 2.66
C VAL A 25 -15.21 6.39 2.13
N GLY A 26 -16.15 7.05 2.81
CA GLY A 26 -17.54 7.13 2.38
C GLY A 26 -18.23 5.77 2.36
N ALA A 27 -18.87 5.42 1.24
CA ALA A 27 -19.59 4.15 1.07
C ALA A 27 -18.69 2.97 0.65
N ALA A 28 -17.38 3.20 0.46
CA ALA A 28 -16.46 2.16 0.03
C ALA A 28 -16.25 1.09 1.12
N ARG A 29 -15.92 -0.14 0.70
CA ARG A 29 -15.62 -1.22 1.65
C ARG A 29 -14.37 -0.86 2.46
N PHE A 30 -14.42 -1.13 3.76
CA PHE A 30 -13.38 -0.70 4.70
C PHE A 30 -12.96 -1.83 5.61
N TYR A 31 -11.66 -2.11 5.63
CA TYR A 31 -11.03 -3.16 6.41
C TYR A 31 -9.99 -2.56 7.37
N VAL A 32 -10.03 -3.01 8.62
CA VAL A 32 -9.00 -2.68 9.61
C VAL A 32 -8.13 -3.90 9.86
N VAL A 33 -6.84 -3.78 9.63
CA VAL A 33 -5.84 -4.82 9.88
C VAL A 33 -4.99 -4.48 11.10
N SER A 34 -4.34 -5.49 11.68
CA SER A 34 -3.54 -5.33 12.88
C SER A 34 -2.31 -4.46 12.61
N ASP A 35 -2.01 -3.54 13.53
CA ASP A 35 -0.73 -2.84 13.50
C ASP A 35 0.39 -3.76 13.99
N ALA A 36 1.38 -3.97 13.13
CA ALA A 36 2.49 -4.86 13.38
C ALA A 36 3.80 -4.22 12.92
N THR A 37 4.77 -4.20 13.82
CA THR A 37 6.15 -3.79 13.53
C THR A 37 7.03 -5.02 13.37
N ARG A 38 8.22 -4.85 12.78
CA ARG A 38 9.21 -5.91 12.55
C ARG A 38 9.60 -6.73 13.78
N TRP A 39 9.38 -6.18 14.98
CA TRP A 39 9.74 -6.79 16.25
C TRP A 39 8.72 -7.82 16.73
N ASN A 40 7.49 -7.81 16.19
CA ASN A 40 6.43 -8.71 16.60
C ASN A 40 6.08 -9.70 15.49
N ARG A 41 6.82 -10.81 15.42
CA ARG A 41 6.66 -11.84 14.37
C ARG A 41 5.27 -12.47 14.35
N LEU A 42 4.66 -12.71 15.51
CA LEU A 42 3.32 -13.27 15.59
C LEU A 42 2.26 -12.30 15.05
N ARG A 43 2.37 -11.01 15.39
CA ARG A 43 1.47 -9.99 14.82
C ARG A 43 1.70 -9.77 13.33
N LEU A 44 2.94 -9.92 12.84
CA LEU A 44 3.20 -9.88 11.40
C LEU A 44 2.54 -11.04 10.67
N LEU A 45 2.55 -12.25 11.26
CA LEU A 45 1.85 -13.39 10.69
C LEU A 45 0.34 -13.14 10.66
N ALA A 46 -0.24 -12.67 11.78
CA ALA A 46 -1.65 -12.31 11.84
C ALA A 46 -2.02 -11.24 10.80
N LEU A 47 -1.21 -10.18 10.66
CA LEU A 47 -1.37 -9.16 9.64
C LEU A 47 -1.31 -9.74 8.23
N ALA A 48 -0.33 -10.60 7.94
CA ALA A 48 -0.21 -11.26 6.64
C ALA A 48 -1.44 -12.12 6.32
N THR A 49 -1.96 -12.86 7.29
CA THR A 49 -3.19 -13.66 7.14
C THR A 49 -4.42 -12.77 6.92
N GLN A 50 -4.53 -11.64 7.63
CA GLN A 50 -5.61 -10.68 7.42
C GLN A 50 -5.58 -10.06 6.01
N VAL A 51 -4.40 -9.63 5.56
CA VAL A 51 -4.22 -9.10 4.20
C VAL A 51 -4.53 -10.17 3.16
N LEU A 52 -4.06 -11.40 3.35
CA LEU A 52 -4.38 -12.52 2.46
C LEU A 52 -5.90 -12.75 2.36
N TRP A 53 -6.60 -12.75 3.50
CA TRP A 53 -8.04 -12.93 3.52
C TRP A 53 -8.78 -11.82 2.76
N ILE A 54 -8.36 -10.57 2.92
CA ILE A 54 -8.92 -9.43 2.16
C ILE A 54 -8.70 -9.65 0.67
N LEU A 55 -7.49 -10.03 0.24
CA LEU A 55 -7.18 -10.27 -1.17
C LEU A 55 -8.02 -11.41 -1.77
N VAL A 56 -8.22 -12.51 -1.01
CA VAL A 56 -9.05 -13.64 -1.45
C VAL A 56 -10.52 -13.24 -1.59
N ARG A 57 -11.01 -12.37 -0.69
CA ARG A 57 -12.40 -11.90 -0.67
C ARG A 57 -12.68 -10.88 -1.77
N GLU A 58 -11.80 -9.90 -1.94
CA GLU A 58 -11.98 -8.80 -2.90
C GLU A 58 -11.53 -9.17 -4.32
N ARG A 59 -10.57 -10.09 -4.46
CA ARG A 59 -9.95 -10.47 -5.76
C ARG A 59 -9.63 -9.26 -6.65
N PRO A 60 -8.82 -8.31 -6.15
CA PRO A 60 -8.60 -7.05 -6.85
C PRO A 60 -7.82 -7.23 -8.15
N ASP A 61 -8.16 -6.46 -9.18
CA ASP A 61 -7.34 -6.33 -10.38
C ASP A 61 -6.06 -5.52 -10.11
N VAL A 62 -6.16 -4.55 -9.18
CA VAL A 62 -5.06 -3.63 -8.83
C VAL A 62 -4.99 -3.42 -7.32
N VAL A 63 -3.77 -3.46 -6.77
CA VAL A 63 -3.47 -3.09 -5.38
C VAL A 63 -2.55 -1.88 -5.36
N VAL A 64 -3.04 -0.78 -4.79
CA VAL A 64 -2.26 0.45 -4.56
C VAL A 64 -2.00 0.61 -3.07
N THR A 65 -0.75 0.86 -2.68
CA THR A 65 -0.41 1.05 -1.27
C THR A 65 0.56 2.20 -1.03
N THR A 66 0.30 2.93 0.05
CA THR A 66 1.19 3.94 0.64
C THR A 66 1.80 3.48 1.98
N GLY A 67 1.58 2.22 2.33
CA GLY A 67 1.70 1.73 3.70
C GLY A 67 3.03 1.05 4.05
N ALA A 68 3.20 0.78 5.35
CA ALA A 68 4.35 0.08 5.91
C ALA A 68 4.22 -1.46 5.76
N ALA A 69 4.13 -2.20 6.87
CA ALA A 69 4.03 -3.66 6.84
C ALA A 69 2.78 -4.19 6.07
N PRO A 70 1.57 -3.61 6.22
CA PRO A 70 0.40 -4.08 5.46
C PRO A 70 0.60 -3.97 3.94
N GLY A 71 1.15 -2.83 3.48
CA GLY A 71 1.45 -2.60 2.08
C GLY A 71 2.48 -3.59 1.54
N TYR A 72 3.51 -3.90 2.32
CA TYR A 72 4.50 -4.91 1.95
C TYR A 72 3.85 -6.28 1.70
N PHE A 73 2.97 -6.73 2.60
CA PHE A 73 2.26 -8.00 2.40
C PHE A 73 1.28 -7.93 1.23
N ALA A 74 0.57 -6.82 1.06
CA ALA A 74 -0.37 -6.64 -0.04
C ALA A 74 0.32 -6.79 -1.39
N VAL A 75 1.45 -6.09 -1.63
CA VAL A 75 2.21 -6.21 -2.89
C VAL A 75 2.71 -7.65 -3.12
N ARG A 76 3.20 -8.32 -2.07
CA ARG A 76 3.76 -9.67 -2.19
C ARG A 76 2.70 -10.73 -2.46
N LEU A 77 1.53 -10.61 -1.85
CA LEU A 77 0.47 -11.60 -1.91
C LEU A 77 -0.48 -11.36 -3.08
N ALA A 78 -0.73 -10.11 -3.47
CA ALA A 78 -1.67 -9.77 -4.54
C ALA A 78 -1.26 -10.39 -5.90
N ARG A 79 0.04 -10.51 -6.15
CA ARG A 79 0.59 -11.17 -7.35
C ARG A 79 0.20 -12.64 -7.48
N LEU A 80 -0.07 -13.33 -6.36
CA LEU A 80 -0.55 -14.71 -6.37
C LEU A 80 -1.96 -14.82 -6.99
N PHE A 81 -2.68 -13.70 -7.06
CA PHE A 81 -4.03 -13.59 -7.61
C PHE A 81 -4.04 -12.88 -8.98
N GLY A 82 -2.89 -12.62 -9.59
CA GLY A 82 -2.78 -11.93 -10.88
C GLY A 82 -2.95 -10.41 -10.82
N ALA A 83 -3.11 -9.84 -9.64
CA ALA A 83 -3.30 -8.40 -9.48
C ALA A 83 -2.04 -7.60 -9.84
N ARG A 84 -2.23 -6.46 -10.51
CA ARG A 84 -1.18 -5.44 -10.67
C ARG A 84 -0.96 -4.70 -9.36
N THR A 85 0.27 -4.27 -9.11
CA THR A 85 0.65 -3.68 -7.82
C THR A 85 1.36 -2.34 -7.98
N ALA A 86 0.94 -1.33 -7.23
CA ALA A 86 1.58 -0.02 -7.18
C ALA A 86 2.01 0.33 -5.76
N TRP A 87 3.30 0.60 -5.58
CA TRP A 87 3.88 1.16 -4.36
C TRP A 87 4.08 2.66 -4.53
N ILE A 88 3.43 3.46 -3.70
CA ILE A 88 3.66 4.90 -3.60
C ILE A 88 4.33 5.14 -2.26
N ASP A 89 5.62 5.51 -2.24
CA ASP A 89 6.28 5.70 -0.95
C ASP A 89 5.66 6.88 -0.19
N SER A 90 5.59 6.75 1.14
CA SER A 90 4.92 7.73 1.99
C SER A 90 5.56 9.11 1.82
N PHE A 91 4.72 10.14 1.68
CA PHE A 91 5.16 11.53 1.68
C PHE A 91 6.07 11.88 2.86
N ALA A 92 5.85 11.27 4.03
CA ALA A 92 6.65 11.51 5.24
C ALA A 92 8.13 11.10 5.11
N ASN A 93 8.50 10.31 4.09
CA ASN A 93 9.84 9.81 3.88
C ASN A 93 10.67 10.75 3.01
N ILE A 94 11.04 11.91 3.55
CA ILE A 94 11.75 12.97 2.82
C ILE A 94 13.20 12.55 2.49
N ASP A 95 13.92 12.02 3.47
CA ASP A 95 15.37 11.79 3.34
C ASP A 95 15.72 10.47 2.65
N GLN A 96 14.84 9.47 2.76
CA GLN A 96 15.08 8.14 2.22
C GLN A 96 13.79 7.34 2.06
N VAL A 97 13.71 6.52 1.01
CA VAL A 97 12.61 5.57 0.80
C VAL A 97 12.44 4.66 2.01
N SER A 98 11.21 4.40 2.46
CA SER A 98 10.94 3.52 3.61
C SER A 98 11.60 2.14 3.47
N LEU A 99 11.92 1.49 4.59
CA LEU A 99 12.42 0.11 4.56
C LEU A 99 11.44 -0.85 3.86
N ALA A 100 10.14 -0.66 4.06
CA ALA A 100 9.11 -1.44 3.39
C ALA A 100 9.13 -1.16 1.88
N GLY A 101 9.23 0.11 1.47
CA GLY A 101 9.33 0.52 0.08
C GLY A 101 10.58 -0.01 -0.62
N ARG A 102 11.74 0.00 0.04
CA ARG A 102 12.96 -0.61 -0.51
C ARG A 102 12.84 -2.13 -0.72
N ARG A 103 11.95 -2.81 0.00
CA ARG A 103 11.76 -4.28 -0.10
C ARG A 103 10.60 -4.67 -1.02
N ALA A 104 9.53 -3.89 -1.02
CA ALA A 104 8.32 -4.13 -1.79
C ALA A 104 8.36 -3.46 -3.17
N GLY A 105 8.90 -2.24 -3.28
CA GLY A 105 8.93 -1.44 -4.49
C GLY A 105 9.59 -2.13 -5.70
N PRO A 106 10.77 -2.77 -5.56
CA PRO A 106 11.35 -3.57 -6.66
C PRO A 106 10.49 -4.78 -7.08
N ARG A 107 9.46 -5.10 -6.30
CA ARG A 107 8.48 -6.15 -6.54
C ARG A 107 7.07 -5.59 -6.74
N SER A 108 6.90 -4.30 -7.00
CA SER A 108 5.64 -3.75 -7.53
C SER A 108 5.75 -3.55 -9.03
N ASP A 109 4.62 -3.50 -9.73
CA ASP A 109 4.56 -3.15 -11.15
C ASP A 109 4.84 -1.65 -11.36
N LEU A 110 4.46 -0.82 -10.40
CA LEU A 110 4.72 0.61 -10.37
C LEU A 110 5.30 1.02 -9.01
N TRP A 111 6.44 1.71 -8.98
CA TRP A 111 7.09 2.16 -7.75
C TRP A 111 7.40 3.66 -7.82
N LEU A 112 6.71 4.46 -7.01
CA LEU A 112 6.74 5.91 -7.05
C LEU A 112 7.27 6.54 -5.74
N THR A 113 7.90 7.70 -5.88
CA THR A 113 8.28 8.62 -4.81
C THR A 113 7.85 10.03 -5.17
N GLN A 114 7.54 10.86 -4.16
CA GLN A 114 7.20 12.27 -4.35
C GLN A 114 8.41 13.20 -4.18
N TRP A 115 9.61 12.61 -4.01
CA TRP A 115 10.86 13.32 -3.77
C TRP A 115 11.84 13.06 -4.91
N ALA A 116 12.13 14.08 -5.71
CA ALA A 116 12.97 13.95 -6.90
C ALA A 116 14.37 13.38 -6.59
N HIS A 117 14.97 13.79 -5.47
CA HIS A 117 16.29 13.30 -5.04
C HIS A 117 16.30 11.83 -4.59
N LEU A 118 15.13 11.21 -4.38
CA LEU A 118 15.02 9.78 -4.04
C LEU A 118 14.84 8.88 -5.27
N ALA A 119 14.61 9.46 -6.45
CA ALA A 119 14.35 8.69 -7.65
C ALA A 119 15.60 7.96 -8.17
N LYS A 120 15.38 6.81 -8.81
CA LYS A 120 16.45 6.01 -9.42
C LYS A 120 16.00 5.45 -10.76
N ALA A 121 16.97 5.07 -11.60
CA ALA A 121 16.71 4.49 -12.92
C ALA A 121 15.79 3.25 -12.88
N ALA A 122 15.97 2.37 -11.89
CA ALA A 122 15.16 1.17 -11.68
C ALA A 122 14.03 1.36 -10.64
N GLY A 123 13.72 2.60 -10.29
CA GLY A 123 12.73 2.94 -9.28
C GLY A 123 13.31 3.21 -7.86
N PRO A 124 12.58 3.96 -7.01
CA PRO A 124 11.28 4.55 -7.32
C PRO A 124 11.41 5.66 -8.37
N HIS A 125 10.37 5.84 -9.18
CA HIS A 125 10.28 6.94 -10.14
C HIS A 125 9.66 8.16 -9.44
N PHE A 126 10.16 9.35 -9.76
CA PHE A 126 9.61 10.59 -9.22
C PHE A 126 8.34 10.96 -9.99
N GLU A 127 7.22 11.07 -9.28
CA GLU A 127 5.93 11.48 -9.85
C GLU A 127 5.11 12.30 -8.85
N GLY A 128 4.44 13.35 -9.37
CA GLY A 128 3.59 14.23 -8.59
C GLY A 128 4.31 15.03 -7.49
N GLY A 129 3.55 15.47 -6.49
CA GLY A 129 4.05 16.27 -5.36
C GLY A 129 2.90 16.84 -4.54
N VAL A 130 3.15 17.09 -3.25
CA VAL A 130 2.23 17.89 -2.43
C VAL A 130 2.74 19.33 -2.48
N VAL A 131 1.98 20.22 -3.12
CA VAL A 131 2.14 21.67 -3.02
C VAL A 131 1.21 22.20 -1.92
#